data_AF-A0A1J7I751-F1
#
_entry.id   AF-A0A1J7I751-F1
#
_cell.length_a   1.000
_cell.length_b   1.000
_cell.length_c   1.000
_cell.angle_alpha   90.00
_cell.angle_beta   90.00
_cell.angle_gamma   90.00
#
_symmetry.space_group_name_H-M   'P 1'
#
loop_
_entity.id
_entity.type
_entity.pdbx_description
1 polymer ?
#
loop_
_entity_poly.entity_id
_entity_poly.type
_entity_poly.pdbx_seq_one_letter_code
_entity_poly.pdbx_strand_id
1 'polypeptide(L)' 'IDRKILFENPDQNTKRKVFTLSTSKMSLKEGMDLEEFIAQTDDISGADNKVICSEAGLMALMERRVRVQMAEFAS' A
#
# COMPACT_ATOMS: atom_id res chain seq x y z
N ILE A 1 -11.16 -30.19 17.17
CA ILE A 1 -10.84 -28.82 16.71
C ILE A 1 -12.07 -27.98 17.02
N ASP A 2 -12.03 -27.15 18.06
CA ASP A 2 -13.24 -26.52 18.63
C ASP A 2 -13.58 -25.15 18.05
N ARG A 3 -12.70 -24.48 17.31
CA ARG A 3 -13.00 -23.22 16.62
C ARG A 3 -12.25 -23.12 15.29
N LYS A 4 -12.94 -22.62 14.27
CA LYS A 4 -12.34 -22.20 13.00
C LYS A 4 -12.35 -20.67 12.98
N ILE A 5 -11.18 -20.06 12.80
CA ILE A 5 -11.04 -18.61 12.62
C ILE A 5 -10.77 -18.41 11.13
N LEU A 6 -11.63 -17.66 10.46
CA LEU A 6 -11.51 -17.31 9.06
C LEU A 6 -10.94 -15.89 8.97
N PHE A 7 -10.00 -15.71 8.05
CA PHE A 7 -9.49 -14.39 7.68
C PHE A 7 -9.93 -14.14 6.25
N GLU A 8 -10.87 -13.22 6.10
CA GLU A 8 -11.36 -12.78 4.80
C GLU A 8 -10.45 -11.69 4.23
N ASN A 9 -10.62 -11.40 2.94
CA ASN A 9 -9.94 -10.27 2.32
C ASN A 9 -10.38 -8.96 3.01
N PRO A 10 -9.45 -8.01 3.20
CA PRO A 10 -9.77 -6.75 3.86
C PRO A 10 -10.80 -5.96 3.04
N ASP A 11 -11.76 -5.36 3.73
CA ASP A 11 -12.67 -4.38 3.13
C ASP A 11 -11.92 -3.11 2.74
N GLN A 12 -12.56 -2.23 1.97
CA GLN A 12 -11.96 -0.96 1.52
C GLN A 12 -11.44 -0.10 2.68
N ASN A 13 -12.14 -0.08 3.81
CA ASN A 13 -11.71 0.68 4.99
C ASN A 13 -10.45 0.08 5.65
N THR A 14 -10.36 -1.25 5.70
CA THR A 14 -9.19 -1.96 6.22
C THR A 14 -8.00 -1.77 5.27
N LYS A 15 -8.21 -1.88 3.96
CA LYS A 15 -7.19 -1.59 2.95
C LYS A 15 -6.62 -0.18 3.13
N ARG A 16 -7.49 0.83 3.27
CA ARG A 16 -7.08 2.21 3.57
C ARG A 16 -6.19 2.29 4.79
N LYS A 17 -6.62 1.71 5.92
CA LYS A 17 -5.84 1.72 7.17
C LYS A 17 -4.47 1.05 7.01
N VAL A 18 -4.41 -0.09 6.33
CA VAL A 18 -3.14 -0.81 6.12
C VAL A 18 -2.23 0.00 5.19
N PHE A 19 -2.74 0.57 4.10
CA PHE A 19 -1.96 1.44 3.23
C PHE A 19 -1.46 2.67 3.96
N THR A 20 -2.31 3.38 4.71
CA THR A 20 -1.89 4.52 5.53
C THR A 20 -0.81 4.13 6.53
N LEU A 21 -0.90 2.96 7.16
CA LEU A 21 0.12 2.47 8.08
C LEU A 21 1.43 2.18 7.34
N SER A 22 1.37 1.50 6.20
CA SER A 22 2.54 1.18 5.38
C SER A 22 3.25 2.44 4.88
N THR A 23 2.49 3.44 4.43
CA THR A 23 3.02 4.69 3.86
C THR A 23 3.36 5.73 4.92
N SER A 24 2.90 5.60 6.17
CA SER A 24 3.21 6.54 7.27
C SER A 24 4.70 6.74 7.53
N LYS A 25 5.54 5.75 7.17
CA LYS A 25 7.00 5.79 7.31
C LYS A 25 7.72 6.22 6.03
N MET A 26 6.99 6.44 4.94
CA MET A 26 7.53 6.80 3.63
C MET A 26 7.46 8.32 3.43
N SER A 27 8.44 8.86 2.71
CA SER A 27 8.37 10.25 2.27
C SER A 27 7.54 10.32 0.99
N LEU A 28 6.28 10.68 1.10
CA LEU A 28 5.38 10.84 -0.05
C LEU A 28 5.51 12.25 -0.65
N LYS A 29 5.22 12.40 -1.94
CA LYS A 29 5.10 13.72 -2.58
C LYS A 29 3.93 14.50 -1.98
N GLU A 30 4.11 15.81 -1.82
CA GLU A 30 3.05 16.71 -1.34
C GLU A 30 1.83 16.68 -2.29
N GLY A 31 0.63 16.57 -1.70
CA GLY A 31 -0.62 16.52 -2.46
C GLY A 31 -0.94 15.17 -3.11
N MET A 32 -0.23 14.10 -2.75
CA MET A 32 -0.49 12.77 -3.26
C MET A 32 -1.72 12.15 -2.57
N ASP A 33 -2.69 11.70 -3.38
CA ASP A 33 -3.87 10.97 -2.90
C ASP A 33 -3.80 9.50 -3.33
N LEU A 34 -3.90 8.60 -2.35
CA LEU A 34 -3.85 7.15 -2.54
C LEU A 34 -5.24 6.52 -2.58
N GLU A 35 -6.32 7.27 -2.30
CA GLU A 35 -7.68 6.72 -2.23
C GLU A 35 -8.09 6.04 -3.53
N GLU A 36 -7.82 6.68 -4.67
CA GLU A 36 -8.14 6.11 -5.98
C GLU A 36 -7.36 4.82 -6.25
N PHE A 37 -6.08 4.78 -5.88
CA PHE A 37 -5.26 3.57 -6.01
C PHE A 37 -5.77 2.42 -5.14
N ILE A 38 -6.10 2.72 -3.87
CA ILE A 38 -6.65 1.75 -2.90
C ILE A 38 -7.99 1.20 -3.39
N ALA A 39 -8.83 2.06 -3.98
CA ALA A 39 -10.12 1.67 -4.52
C ALA A 39 -10.00 0.74 -5.74
N GLN A 40 -8.96 0.91 -6.56
CA GLN A 40 -8.71 0.08 -7.75
C GLN A 40 -8.02 -1.26 -7.42
N THR A 41 -7.36 -1.38 -6.26
CA THR A 41 -6.67 -2.63 -5.89
C THR A 41 -7.66 -3.63 -5.28
N ASP A 42 -8.22 -4.50 -6.11
CA ASP A 42 -9.04 -5.63 -5.67
C ASP A 42 -8.18 -6.81 -5.21
N ASP A 43 -8.72 -7.63 -4.29
CA ASP A 43 -8.12 -8.90 -3.82
C ASP A 43 -6.66 -8.92 -3.33
N ILE A 44 -6.11 -7.78 -2.92
CA ILE A 44 -4.81 -7.71 -2.26
C ILE A 44 -4.86 -8.16 -0.79
N SER A 45 -3.93 -9.05 -0.43
CA SER A 45 -3.69 -9.43 0.96
C SER A 45 -2.89 -8.36 1.70
N GLY A 46 -2.84 -8.47 3.04
CA GLY A 46 -1.98 -7.59 3.85
C GLY A 46 -0.48 -7.74 3.54
N ALA A 47 -0.05 -8.90 3.01
CA ALA A 47 1.33 -9.11 2.60
C ALA A 47 1.65 -8.35 1.30
N ASP A 48 0.73 -8.38 0.32
CA ASP A 48 0.90 -7.70 -0.96
C ASP A 48 1.02 -6.18 -0.77
N ASN A 49 0.20 -5.60 0.10
CA ASN A 49 0.29 -4.18 0.46
C ASN A 49 1.71 -3.80 0.93
N LYS A 50 2.32 -4.66 1.76
CA LYS A 50 3.66 -4.41 2.29
C LYS A 50 4.72 -4.48 1.19
N VAL A 51 4.59 -5.43 0.26
CA VAL A 51 5.48 -5.58 -0.89
C VAL A 51 5.37 -4.36 -1.78
N ILE A 52 4.16 -3.99 -2.21
CA ILE A 52 3.89 -2.83 -3.08
C ILE A 52 4.50 -1.55 -2.49
N CYS A 53 4.25 -1.27 -1.20
CA CYS A 53 4.80 -0.07 -0.57
C CYS A 53 6.34 -0.11 -0.48
N SER A 54 6.93 -1.29 -0.29
CA SER A 54 8.39 -1.45 -0.20
C SER A 54 9.04 -1.29 -1.58
N GLU A 55 8.43 -1.85 -2.63
CA GLU A 55 8.87 -1.70 -4.02
C GLU A 55 8.76 -0.25 -4.47
N ALA A 56 7.65 0.43 -4.16
CA ALA A 56 7.48 1.84 -4.49
C ALA A 56 8.58 2.72 -3.86
N GLY A 57 8.95 2.44 -2.62
CA GLY A 57 10.08 3.08 -1.94
C GLY A 57 11.42 2.77 -2.60
N LEU A 58 11.65 1.52 -3.00
CA LEU A 58 12.87 1.10 -3.69
C LEU A 58 13.00 1.77 -5.07
N MET A 59 11.92 1.84 -5.84
CA MET A 59 11.90 2.52 -7.15
C MET A 59 12.24 4.00 -7.03
N ALA A 60 11.66 4.70 -6.05
CA ALA A 60 12.02 6.10 -5.80
C ALA A 60 13.53 6.26 -5.47
N LEU A 61 14.09 5.34 -4.68
CA LEU A 61 15.52 5.34 -4.35
C LEU A 61 16.40 5.03 -5.57
N MET A 62 16.00 4.10 -6.44
CA MET A 62 16.71 3.79 -7.68
C MET A 62 16.81 5.02 -8.60
N GLU A 63 15.79 5.86 -8.62
CA GLU A 63 15.79 7.13 -9.34
C GLU A 63 16.49 8.29 -8.60
N ARG A 64 17.17 8.01 -7.48
CA ARG A 64 17.85 9.00 -6.62
C ARG A 64 16.89 10.06 -6.05
N ARG A 65 15.63 9.70 -5.84
CA ARG A 65 14.60 10.56 -5.23
C ARG A 65 14.36 10.18 -3.78
N VAL A 66 14.11 11.18 -2.94
CA VAL A 66 13.74 10.98 -1.53
C VAL A 66 12.22 10.82 -1.39
N ARG A 67 11.45 11.38 -2.33
CA ARG A 67 9.98 11.35 -2.31
C ARG A 67 9.44 10.34 -3.31
N VAL A 68 8.53 9.48 -2.84
CA VAL A 68 7.75 8.52 -3.64
C VAL A 68 6.60 9.26 -4.32
N GLN A 69 6.34 8.95 -5.58
CA GLN A 69 5.22 9.49 -6.36
C GLN A 69 4.20 8.39 -6.67
N MET A 70 3.11 8.74 -7.35
CA MET A 70 2.07 7.77 -7.71
C MET A 70 2.53 6.75 -8.75
N ALA A 71 3.50 7.10 -9.58
CA ALA A 71 3.98 6.24 -10.67
C ALA A 71 4.60 4.93 -10.13
N GLU A 72 5.22 4.99 -8.95
CA GLU A 72 5.89 3.84 -8.32
C GLU A 72 4.91 2.87 -7.64
N PHE A 73 3.67 3.29 -7.38
CA PHE A 73 2.62 2.40 -6.89
C PHE A 73 1.90 1.66 -8.03
N ALA A 74 1.96 2.20 -9.25
CA ALA A 74 1.31 1.65 -10.44
C ALA A 74 2.26 0.83 -11.33
N SER A 75 3.51 0.64 -10.92
CA SER A 75 4.55 -0.07 -11.67
C SER A 75 4.60 -1.56 -11.38
#